data_AF-A0A497H9B7-F1
#
_entry.id   AF-A0A497H9B7-F1
#
_cell.length_a   1.000
_cell.length_b   1.000
_cell.length_c   1.000
_cell.angle_alpha   90.00
_cell.angle_beta   90.00
_cell.angle_gamma   90.00
#
_symmetry.space_group_name_H-M   'P 1'
#
loop_
_entity.id
_entity.type
_entity.pdbx_description
1 polymer ?
#
loop_
_entity_poly.entity_id
_entity_poly.type
_entity_poly.pdbx_seq_one_letter_code
_entity_poly.pdbx_strand_id
1 'polypeptide(L)'
;MDTIKFLGTAGARFTVTQQVRRSGGLWLDLEDVKILFDPGPGSLVRCLSSKPKLDPRHLDAIILSHRHIDHSNDVNIMIEAMTNGGNKKRGILFAPSDALDEDPVVLYHFREHLERIERLRKSGEYKIRDLSFKTPVKHIHSVET
;
A
#
# COMPACT_ATOMS: atom_id res chain seq x y z
N MET A 1 -18.98 -5.85 -7.49
CA MET A 1 -19.36 -6.15 -6.08
C MET A 1 -18.18 -5.76 -5.23
N ASP A 2 -18.41 -4.91 -4.24
CA ASP A 2 -17.33 -4.37 -3.44
C ASP A 2 -16.82 -5.41 -2.44
N THR A 3 -15.50 -5.51 -2.30
CA THR A 3 -14.86 -6.47 -1.40
C THR A 3 -13.67 -5.89 -0.66
N ILE A 4 -13.50 -6.37 0.56
CA ILE A 4 -12.32 -6.11 1.39
C ILE A 4 -11.74 -7.47 1.76
N LYS A 5 -10.48 -7.70 1.42
CA LYS A 5 -9.76 -8.93 1.75
C LYS A 5 -8.56 -8.62 2.63
N PHE A 6 -8.56 -9.21 3.82
CA PHE A 6 -7.44 -9.13 4.75
C PHE A 6 -6.32 -10.09 4.31
N LEU A 7 -5.20 -9.55 3.86
CA LEU A 7 -3.97 -10.31 3.60
C LEU A 7 -3.13 -10.48 4.86
N GLY A 8 -3.34 -9.58 5.83
CA GLY A 8 -2.84 -9.65 7.18
C GLY A 8 -3.66 -8.80 8.14
N THR A 9 -3.54 -9.13 9.42
CA THR A 9 -4.16 -8.40 10.54
C THR A 9 -3.19 -8.29 11.72
N ALA A 10 -1.91 -8.58 11.49
CA ALA A 10 -0.88 -8.43 12.50
C ALA A 10 -0.60 -6.94 12.72
N GLY A 11 -0.39 -6.59 13.98
CA GLY A 11 0.27 -5.37 14.38
C GLY A 11 1.28 -5.70 15.48
N ALA A 12 2.08 -4.70 15.84
CA ALA A 12 3.19 -4.81 16.78
C ALA A 12 4.36 -5.69 16.28
N ARG A 13 5.58 -5.19 16.50
CA ARG A 13 6.81 -5.74 15.94
C ARG A 13 7.02 -7.23 16.28
N PHE A 14 6.65 -7.68 17.47
CA PHE A 14 6.81 -9.10 17.87
C PHE A 14 5.94 -10.05 17.04
N THR A 15 4.67 -9.72 16.84
CA THR A 15 3.74 -10.55 16.05
C THR A 15 4.19 -10.64 14.60
N VAL A 16 4.66 -9.52 14.05
CA VAL A 16 5.04 -9.39 12.64
C VAL A 16 6.37 -10.08 12.36
N THR A 17 7.38 -9.88 13.20
CA THR A 17 8.71 -10.50 13.02
C THR A 17 8.68 -12.02 13.16
N GLN A 18 7.76 -12.55 13.98
CA GLN A 18 7.54 -14.00 14.11
C GLN A 18 6.47 -14.54 13.17
N GLN A 19 5.79 -13.66 12.40
CA GLN A 19 4.65 -13.99 11.54
C GLN A 19 3.55 -14.82 12.25
N VAL A 20 3.38 -14.64 13.57
CA VAL A 20 2.30 -15.28 14.37
C VAL A 20 0.93 -14.91 13.80
N ARG A 21 0.81 -13.68 13.30
CA ARG A 21 -0.23 -13.26 12.35
C ARG A 21 0.45 -12.67 11.12
N ARG A 22 -0.26 -12.74 10.00
CA ARG A 22 0.19 -12.17 8.72
C ARG A 22 0.05 -10.65 8.76
N SER A 23 0.93 -9.96 8.03
CA SER A 23 0.99 -8.50 7.92
C SER A 23 0.89 -8.01 6.46
N GLY A 24 0.25 -8.78 5.57
CA GLY A 24 0.26 -8.48 4.14
C GLY A 24 -0.63 -7.31 3.68
N GLY A 25 -1.26 -6.58 4.61
CA GLY A 25 -2.15 -5.46 4.29
C GLY A 25 -3.60 -5.84 3.97
N LEU A 26 -4.31 -4.93 3.30
CA LEU A 26 -5.68 -5.10 2.83
C LEU A 26 -5.75 -4.95 1.31
N TRP A 27 -6.44 -5.86 0.64
CA TRP A 27 -6.84 -5.69 -0.75
C TRP A 27 -8.28 -5.20 -0.80
N LEU A 28 -8.49 -4.04 -1.40
CA LEU A 28 -9.80 -3.44 -1.61
C LEU A 28 -10.15 -3.54 -3.09
N ASP A 29 -11.35 -3.98 -3.40
CA ASP A 29 -11.94 -3.90 -4.74
C ASP A 29 -13.26 -3.16 -4.58
N LEU A 30 -13.25 -1.84 -4.81
CA LEU A 30 -14.36 -0.93 -4.52
C LEU A 30 -14.62 -0.09 -5.77
N GLU A 31 -15.86 -0.03 -6.25
CA GLU A 31 -16.20 0.72 -7.47
C GLU A 31 -15.30 0.37 -8.66
N ASP A 32 -14.99 -0.93 -8.81
CA ASP A 32 -14.04 -1.48 -9.78
C ASP A 32 -12.59 -0.99 -9.68
N VAL A 33 -12.25 -0.25 -8.61
CA VAL A 33 -10.90 0.21 -8.28
C VAL A 33 -10.22 -0.76 -7.30
N LYS A 34 -9.03 -1.25 -7.68
CA LYS A 34 -8.23 -2.18 -6.88
C LYS A 34 -7.11 -1.47 -6.16
N ILE A 35 -7.13 -1.56 -4.82
CA ILE A 35 -6.21 -0.86 -3.94
C ILE A 35 -5.55 -1.85 -2.99
N LEU A 36 -4.25 -1.69 -2.81
CA LEU A 36 -3.53 -2.34 -1.73
C LEU A 36 -3.21 -1.33 -0.63
N PHE A 37 -3.70 -1.58 0.58
CA PHE A 37 -3.46 -0.76 1.74
C PHE A 37 -2.42 -1.42 2.66
N ASP A 38 -1.35 -0.70 3.00
CA ASP A 38 -0.27 -1.11 3.90
C ASP A 38 0.36 -2.49 3.56
N PRO A 39 1.11 -2.58 2.45
CA PRO A 39 1.85 -3.79 2.08
C PRO A 39 3.02 -4.06 3.04
N GLY A 40 2.72 -4.67 4.19
CA GLY A 40 3.71 -5.17 5.12
C GLY A 40 4.34 -6.50 4.69
N PRO A 41 5.14 -7.13 5.57
CA PRO A 41 5.96 -8.29 5.22
C PRO A 41 5.15 -9.44 4.60
N GLY A 42 5.56 -9.86 3.40
CA GLY A 42 4.99 -10.98 2.66
C GLY A 42 3.70 -10.67 1.90
N SER A 43 3.30 -9.39 1.78
CA SER A 43 2.15 -8.94 1.01
C SER A 43 2.10 -9.54 -0.40
N LEU A 44 3.21 -9.54 -1.16
CA LEU A 44 3.25 -10.10 -2.52
C LEU A 44 2.86 -11.58 -2.53
N VAL A 45 3.49 -12.36 -1.65
CA VAL A 45 3.23 -13.80 -1.53
C VAL A 45 1.78 -14.05 -1.10
N ARG A 46 1.23 -13.23 -0.20
CA ARG A 46 -0.17 -13.35 0.24
C ARG A 46 -1.15 -13.02 -0.87
N CYS A 47 -0.92 -11.99 -1.70
CA CYS A 47 -1.73 -11.71 -2.88
C CYS A 47 -1.81 -12.94 -3.79
N LEU A 48 -0.64 -13.44 -4.19
CA LEU A 48 -0.52 -14.52 -5.18
C LEU A 48 -0.99 -15.89 -4.68
N SER A 49 -0.93 -16.14 -3.37
CA SER A 49 -1.39 -17.39 -2.73
C SER A 49 -2.83 -17.35 -2.22
N SER A 50 -3.49 -16.19 -2.26
CA SER A 50 -4.86 -16.06 -1.79
C SER A 50 -5.86 -16.77 -2.72
N LYS A 51 -7.05 -17.10 -2.20
CA LYS A 51 -8.15 -17.67 -2.98
C LYS A 51 -9.38 -16.75 -2.85
N PRO A 52 -9.95 -16.21 -3.94
CA PRO A 52 -9.36 -16.18 -5.30
C PRO A 52 -8.01 -15.48 -5.32
N LYS A 53 -7.17 -15.79 -6.33
CA LYS A 53 -5.84 -15.18 -6.49
C LYS A 53 -5.97 -13.69 -6.74
N LEU A 54 -5.13 -12.89 -6.09
CA LEU A 54 -5.03 -11.46 -6.31
C LEU A 54 -3.75 -11.18 -7.08
N ASP A 55 -3.90 -10.59 -8.27
CA ASP A 55 -2.80 -10.28 -9.16
C ASP A 55 -2.41 -8.80 -9.02
N PRO A 56 -1.23 -8.48 -8.48
CA PRO A 56 -0.80 -7.10 -8.28
C PRO A 56 -0.78 -6.26 -9.56
N ARG A 57 -0.67 -6.89 -10.73
CA ARG A 57 -0.72 -6.21 -12.05
C ARG A 57 -2.07 -5.56 -12.33
N HIS A 58 -3.10 -5.89 -11.55
CA HIS A 58 -4.43 -5.30 -11.64
C HIS A 58 -4.67 -4.17 -10.64
N LEU A 59 -3.69 -3.82 -9.80
CA LEU A 59 -3.81 -2.68 -8.90
C LEU A 59 -3.91 -1.37 -9.68
N ASP A 60 -4.79 -0.50 -9.20
CA ASP A 60 -4.89 0.90 -9.60
C ASP A 60 -4.10 1.81 -8.65
N ALA A 61 -4.03 1.44 -7.37
CA ALA A 61 -3.29 2.20 -6.37
C ALA A 61 -2.70 1.36 -5.24
N ILE A 62 -1.68 1.92 -4.61
CA ILE A 62 -1.17 1.50 -3.29
C ILE A 62 -1.36 2.68 -2.34
N ILE A 63 -1.89 2.42 -1.16
CA ILE A 63 -1.98 3.39 -0.08
C ILE A 63 -1.08 2.90 1.05
N LEU A 64 -0.09 3.71 1.41
CA LEU A 64 0.76 3.50 2.57
C LEU A 64 0.36 4.52 3.64
N SER A 65 -0.11 4.03 4.77
CA SER A 65 -0.52 4.87 5.88
C SER A 65 0.66 5.55 6.54
N HIS A 66 1.76 4.83 6.82
CA HIS A 66 2.96 5.38 7.45
C HIS A 66 4.18 4.48 7.22
N ARG A 67 5.38 4.95 7.62
CA ARG A 67 6.65 4.29 7.25
C ARG A 67 6.98 2.97 7.96
N HIS A 68 6.27 2.57 9.02
CA HIS A 68 6.70 1.41 9.80
C HIS A 68 6.76 0.12 9.00
N ILE A 69 7.76 -0.71 9.29
CA ILE A 69 8.11 -1.89 8.51
C ILE A 69 6.96 -2.90 8.41
N ASP A 70 6.11 -3.00 9.44
CA ASP A 70 4.93 -3.86 9.42
C ASP A 70 3.84 -3.43 8.44
N HIS A 71 3.96 -2.22 7.87
CA HIS A 71 3.08 -1.65 6.84
C HIS A 71 3.79 -1.39 5.50
N SER A 72 5.12 -1.17 5.51
CA SER A 72 5.87 -0.68 4.35
C SER A 72 6.82 -1.70 3.72
N ASN A 73 7.09 -2.85 4.35
CA ASN A 73 8.15 -3.77 3.92
C ASN A 73 8.07 -4.18 2.45
N ASP A 74 6.87 -4.49 1.95
CA ASP A 74 6.67 -4.96 0.58
C ASP A 74 6.27 -3.82 -0.38
N VAL A 75 6.24 -2.55 0.04
CA VAL A 75 5.75 -1.44 -0.80
C VAL A 75 6.48 -1.34 -2.14
N ASN A 76 7.81 -1.48 -2.13
CA ASN A 76 8.65 -1.34 -3.30
C ASN A 76 8.43 -2.46 -4.32
N ILE A 77 8.41 -3.72 -3.85
CA ILE A 77 8.15 -4.86 -4.73
C ILE A 77 6.71 -4.86 -5.24
N MET A 78 5.76 -4.33 -4.47
CA MET A 78 4.38 -4.19 -4.92
C MET A 78 4.22 -3.10 -5.98
N ILE A 79 4.98 -1.99 -5.90
CA ILE A 79 5.07 -1.00 -6.99
C ILE A 79 5.62 -1.66 -8.25
N GLU A 80 6.69 -2.43 -8.14
CA GLU A 80 7.29 -3.12 -9.28
C GLU A 80 6.34 -4.16 -9.90
N ALA A 81 5.63 -4.92 -9.07
CA ALA A 81 4.64 -5.89 -9.55
C ALA A 81 3.45 -5.21 -10.23
N MET A 82 2.93 -4.11 -9.66
CA MET A 82 1.84 -3.31 -10.24
C MET A 82 2.23 -2.73 -11.61
N THR A 83 3.49 -2.31 -11.75
CA THR A 83 4.05 -1.70 -12.98
C THR A 83 4.61 -2.73 -13.96
N ASN A 84 4.43 -4.03 -13.68
CA ASN A 84 4.93 -5.15 -14.49
C ASN A 84 6.45 -5.07 -14.73
N GLY A 85 7.22 -4.93 -13.64
CA GLY A 85 8.68 -4.77 -13.67
C GLY A 85 9.11 -3.40 -14.18
N GLY A 86 8.34 -2.34 -13.91
CA GLY A 86 8.60 -0.98 -14.42
C GLY A 86 8.29 -0.77 -15.91
N ASN A 87 7.95 -1.81 -16.66
CA ASN A 87 7.67 -1.72 -18.11
C ASN A 87 6.38 -0.95 -18.43
N LYS A 88 5.49 -0.77 -17.45
CA LYS A 88 4.26 0.01 -17.60
C LYS A 88 4.23 1.10 -16.56
N LYS A 89 4.32 2.35 -17.02
CA LYS A 89 4.13 3.52 -16.15
C LYS A 89 2.65 3.62 -15.78
N ARG A 90 2.29 3.15 -14.59
CA ARG A 90 0.89 3.07 -14.14
C ARG A 90 0.77 3.07 -12.62
N GLY A 91 -0.45 3.31 -12.17
CA GLY A 91 -0.83 3.19 -10.78
C GLY A 91 -0.36 4.37 -9.94
N ILE A 92 -1.07 4.59 -8.85
CA ILE A 92 -0.87 5.74 -7.96
C ILE A 92 -0.36 5.23 -6.62
N LEU A 93 0.66 5.86 -6.08
CA LEU A 93 1.02 5.67 -4.68
C LEU A 93 0.50 6.86 -3.87
N PHE A 94 -0.27 6.57 -2.82
CA PHE A 94 -0.59 7.53 -1.78
C PHE A 94 0.28 7.23 -0.57
N ALA A 95 1.10 8.19 -0.15
CA ALA A 95 1.95 8.02 1.02
C ALA A 95 2.22 9.36 1.72
N PRO A 96 2.39 9.38 3.05
CA PRO A 96 2.83 10.55 3.79
C PRO A 96 4.28 10.95 3.46
N SER A 97 4.64 12.17 3.85
CA SER A 97 5.99 12.71 3.67
C SER A 97 7.06 11.92 4.42
N ASP A 98 6.76 11.37 5.60
CA ASP A 98 7.70 10.57 6.41
C ASP A 98 8.14 9.26 5.73
N ALA A 99 7.35 8.76 4.77
CA ALA A 99 7.66 7.59 3.96
C ALA A 99 8.39 7.94 2.64
N LEU A 100 8.37 9.21 2.24
CA LEU A 100 8.81 9.69 0.93
C LEU A 100 10.06 10.59 0.97
N ASP A 101 10.35 11.25 2.08
CA ASP A 101 11.35 12.31 2.12
C ASP A 101 12.67 11.87 2.75
N GLU A 102 12.77 11.89 4.08
CA GLU A 102 14.01 11.55 4.79
C GLU A 102 14.11 10.05 5.09
N ASP A 103 15.18 9.42 4.59
CA ASP A 103 15.38 7.96 4.66
C ASP A 103 14.11 7.20 4.20
N PRO A 104 13.75 7.35 2.91
CA PRO A 104 12.44 6.94 2.46
C PRO A 104 12.32 5.43 2.39
N VAL A 105 11.24 4.91 2.96
CA VAL A 105 10.88 3.49 2.82
C VAL A 105 10.35 3.16 1.43
N VAL A 106 9.86 4.17 0.71
CA VAL A 106 9.56 4.08 -0.73
C VAL A 106 10.80 4.54 -1.49
N LEU A 107 11.59 3.61 -2.00
CA LEU A 107 12.89 3.91 -2.59
C LEU A 107 12.73 4.74 -3.86
N TYR A 108 13.61 5.73 -4.07
CA TYR A 108 13.60 6.58 -5.27
C TYR A 108 13.59 5.76 -6.57
N HIS A 109 14.31 4.62 -6.57
CA HIS A 109 14.42 3.70 -7.71
C HIS A 109 13.06 3.26 -8.29
N PHE A 110 12.03 3.05 -7.45
CA PHE A 110 10.73 2.56 -7.91
C PHE A 110 9.74 3.67 -8.23
N ARG A 111 10.03 4.92 -7.87
CA ARG A 111 9.07 6.04 -8.00
C ARG A 111 8.78 6.39 -9.44
N GLU A 112 9.77 6.26 -10.32
CA GLU A 112 9.64 6.60 -11.74
C GLU A 112 8.72 5.63 -12.51
N HIS A 113 8.48 4.44 -11.96
CA HIS A 113 7.57 3.45 -12.52
C HIS A 113 6.09 3.83 -12.32
N LEU A 114 5.80 4.69 -11.34
CA LEU A 114 4.43 5.09 -11.02
C LEU A 114 3.93 6.15 -12.00
N GLU A 115 2.61 6.17 -12.21
CA GLU A 115 1.98 7.26 -12.96
C GLU A 115 2.11 8.58 -12.18
N ARG A 116 1.82 8.53 -10.89
CA ARG A 116 2.04 9.64 -9.95
C ARG A 116 2.14 9.16 -8.50
N ILE A 117 2.69 10.04 -7.66
CA ILE A 117 2.74 9.88 -6.21
C ILE A 117 1.96 11.05 -5.60
N GLU A 118 0.99 10.72 -4.76
CA GLU A 118 0.14 11.68 -4.05
C GLU A 118 0.54 11.71 -2.58
N ARG A 119 0.89 12.89 -2.07
CA ARG A 119 1.28 13.05 -0.67
C ARG A 119 0.05 13.11 0.22
N LEU A 120 -0.03 12.16 1.16
CA LEU A 120 -1.07 12.17 2.19
C LEU A 120 -0.86 13.36 3.14
N ARG A 121 -1.97 14.01 3.50
CA ARG A 121 -2.03 15.16 4.38
C ARG A 121 -3.25 15.02 5.28
N LYS A 122 -3.20 15.63 6.47
CA LYS A 122 -4.35 15.75 7.36
C LYS A 122 -5.53 16.44 6.63
N SER A 123 -6.73 15.89 6.81
CA SER A 123 -7.97 16.40 6.18
C SER A 123 -7.90 16.44 4.65
N GLY A 124 -7.07 15.58 4.06
CA GLY A 124 -6.94 15.44 2.61
C GLY A 124 -8.12 14.68 2.02
N GLU A 125 -8.40 14.97 0.76
CA GLU A 125 -9.39 14.28 -0.06
C GLU A 125 -8.71 13.87 -1.36
N TYR A 126 -8.88 12.59 -1.70
CA TYR A 126 -8.15 11.95 -2.79
C TYR A 126 -9.12 11.19 -3.67
N LYS A 127 -8.79 11.11 -4.96
CA LYS A 127 -9.61 10.47 -5.97
C LYS A 127 -8.79 9.48 -6.79
N ILE A 128 -9.36 8.29 -6.97
CA ILE A 128 -8.85 7.23 -7.84
C ILE A 128 -10.01 6.84 -8.76
N ARG A 129 -9.99 7.32 -10.00
CA ARG A 129 -11.10 7.11 -10.95
C ARG A 129 -12.41 7.60 -10.33
N ASP A 130 -13.42 6.75 -10.13
CA ASP A 130 -14.69 7.15 -9.54
C ASP A 130 -14.71 7.09 -8.01
N LEU A 131 -13.76 6.35 -7.41
CA LEU A 131 -13.62 6.20 -5.97
C LEU A 131 -12.95 7.44 -5.35
N SER A 132 -13.47 7.88 -4.20
CA SER A 132 -12.84 8.91 -3.36
C SER A 132 -12.62 8.43 -1.93
N PHE A 133 -11.56 8.92 -1.29
CA PHE A 133 -11.30 8.67 0.12
C PHE A 133 -10.74 9.91 0.81
N LYS A 134 -10.87 9.95 2.14
CA LYS A 134 -10.41 11.06 2.97
C LYS A 134 -9.48 10.56 4.06
N THR A 135 -8.59 11.43 4.51
CA THR A 135 -7.70 11.23 5.66
C THR A 135 -8.15 12.14 6.81
N PRO A 136 -9.25 11.79 7.52
CA PRO A 136 -9.97 12.73 8.38
C PRO A 136 -9.20 13.14 9.64
N VAL A 137 -8.28 12.30 10.11
CA VAL A 137 -7.53 12.49 11.35
C VAL A 137 -6.05 12.23 11.14
N LYS A 138 -5.20 12.96 11.88
CA LYS A 138 -3.77 12.65 11.99
C LYS A 138 -3.64 11.37 12.83
N HIS A 139 -2.88 10.38 12.36
CA HIS A 139 -2.55 9.23 13.20
C HIS A 139 -1.63 9.74 14.32
N ILE A 140 -2.05 9.63 15.58
CA ILE A 140 -1.21 9.97 16.73
C ILE A 140 -0.35 8.74 17.03
N HIS A 141 0.70 8.58 16.23
CA HIS A 141 1.76 7.60 16.43
C HIS A 141 3.10 8.33 16.36
N SER A 142 4.19 7.72 16.81
CA SER A 142 5.57 8.24 16.73
C SER A 142 6.06 8.64 15.32
N VAL A 143 5.25 8.47 14.28
CA VAL A 143 5.55 8.82 12.88
C VAL A 143 4.35 9.53 12.25
N GLU A 144 4.61 10.39 11.28
CA GLU A 144 3.59 11.25 10.67
C GLU A 144 2.71 10.51 9.65
N THR A 145 1.52 11.05 9.37
CA THR A 145 0.51 10.60 8.39
C THR A 145 -0.05 11.81 7.67
#